data_AF-A0AAQ2S7Z8-F1
#
_entry.id   AF-A0AAQ2S7Z8-F1
#
_cell.length_a   1.000
_cell.length_b   1.000
_cell.length_c   1.000
_cell.angle_alpha   90.00
_cell.angle_beta   90.00
_cell.angle_gamma   90.00
#
_symmetry.space_group_name_H-M   'P 1'
#
loop_
_entity.id
_entity.type
_entity.pdbx_description
1 polymer ?
#
loop_
_entity_poly.entity_id
_entity_poly.type
_entity_poly.pdbx_seq_one_letter_code
_entity_poly.pdbx_strand_id
1 'polypeptide(L)'
;MNKRLKLWIGCCLCLLGAPGLTGCSEQAPGEPGTEEGDPVSLRFSLYRAEADEASTRADAATDMADGKTFCIYAFPAGASTTTTEPLDHKVYTVKGGVATGELYLYRGTYDLYLVSYNSSTEVPELKTDGTIQVSNGKDFMYTSLKGIVVQPNQTGENMMDVVLPAPFKRLGAQIKVSVAAKSGTHPVTPTSLVVNSFKMGGLRASLLSLYKVRIRLYVVRANVRSL
;
A
#
# COMPACT_ATOMS: atom_id res chain seq x y z
N MET A 1 -45.16 -11.80 -18.16
CA MET A 1 -46.62 -11.95 -18.41
C MET A 1 -47.15 -13.07 -17.53
N ASN A 2 -48.34 -12.89 -16.93
CA ASN A 2 -49.04 -13.71 -15.92
C ASN A 2 -48.80 -13.24 -14.46
N LYS A 3 -49.78 -13.04 -13.57
CA LYS A 3 -51.26 -13.05 -13.59
C LYS A 3 -51.73 -12.22 -12.37
N ARG A 4 -52.94 -11.64 -12.48
CA ARG A 4 -53.61 -10.71 -11.55
C ARG A 4 -54.17 -11.36 -10.27
N LEU A 5 -54.35 -10.56 -9.20
CA LEU A 5 -55.45 -10.62 -8.21
C LEU A 5 -55.51 -9.27 -7.43
N LYS A 6 -56.42 -8.32 -7.73
CA LYS A 6 -57.77 -8.05 -7.14
C LYS A 6 -57.77 -7.98 -5.60
N LEU A 7 -57.81 -6.80 -4.95
CA LEU A 7 -58.89 -5.80 -4.72
C LEU A 7 -59.93 -6.25 -3.66
N TRP A 8 -60.05 -5.53 -2.52
CA TRP A 8 -61.31 -4.90 -2.03
C TRP A 8 -61.24 -4.18 -0.66
N ILE A 9 -61.79 -2.94 -0.63
CA ILE A 9 -62.75 -2.31 0.34
C ILE A 9 -62.34 -2.17 1.82
N GLY A 10 -62.62 -1.08 2.54
CA GLY A 10 -63.49 0.10 2.35
C GLY A 10 -63.24 1.10 3.50
N CYS A 11 -63.38 2.40 3.25
CA CYS A 11 -64.56 3.23 3.54
C CYS A 11 -64.82 3.45 5.05
N CYS A 12 -64.52 4.66 5.55
CA CYS A 12 -65.38 5.32 6.53
C CYS A 12 -65.16 6.84 6.47
N LEU A 13 -66.27 7.54 6.23
CA LEU A 13 -66.41 8.94 5.90
C LEU A 13 -66.99 9.70 7.11
N CYS A 14 -66.50 10.93 7.32
CA CYS A 14 -67.10 12.07 8.04
C CYS A 14 -67.25 12.04 9.57
N LEU A 15 -66.74 13.10 10.23
CA LEU A 15 -67.57 14.13 10.89
C LEU A 15 -66.77 15.43 11.17
N LEU A 16 -67.50 16.54 11.19
CA LEU A 16 -67.14 17.96 11.11
C LEU A 16 -66.60 18.59 12.41
N GLY A 17 -65.84 19.69 12.29
CA GLY A 17 -65.69 20.71 13.35
C GLY A 17 -64.39 21.56 13.26
N ALA A 18 -64.49 22.80 12.80
CA ALA A 18 -63.41 23.83 12.77
C ALA A 18 -63.40 24.68 14.07
N PRO A 19 -62.63 25.78 14.18
CA PRO A 19 -61.19 26.01 13.99
C PRO A 19 -60.52 26.50 15.30
N GLY A 20 -59.19 26.40 15.41
CA GLY A 20 -58.45 26.98 16.54
C GLY A 20 -56.99 27.24 16.18
N LEU A 21 -56.62 28.52 16.12
CA LEU A 21 -55.25 29.00 15.97
C LEU A 21 -54.44 28.68 17.23
N THR A 22 -53.40 27.84 17.11
CA THR A 22 -52.19 27.91 17.94
C THR A 22 -51.04 27.33 17.13
N GLY A 23 -50.07 28.17 16.79
CA GLY A 23 -48.85 27.75 16.11
C GLY A 23 -47.94 26.96 17.03
N CYS A 24 -47.51 25.80 16.55
CA CYS A 24 -46.19 25.23 16.78
C CYS A 24 -45.85 24.54 15.47
N SER A 25 -44.82 25.00 14.76
CA SER A 25 -44.29 24.28 13.61
C SER A 25 -43.79 22.93 14.11
N GLU A 26 -44.62 21.89 13.99
CA GLU A 26 -44.18 20.51 14.03
C GLU A 26 -43.27 20.31 12.82
N GLN A 27 -41.97 20.46 13.06
CA GLN A 27 -40.96 19.97 12.16
C GLN A 27 -41.20 18.46 12.04
N ALA A 28 -41.68 18.05 10.87
CA ALA A 28 -41.75 16.64 10.51
C ALA A 28 -40.40 15.99 10.88
N PRO A 29 -40.39 14.79 11.49
CA PRO A 29 -39.15 14.05 11.67
C PRO A 29 -38.54 13.90 10.29
N GLY A 30 -37.46 14.63 10.05
CA GLY A 30 -36.66 14.45 8.85
C GLY A 30 -36.30 12.98 8.77
N GLU A 31 -36.40 12.41 7.58
CA GLU A 31 -35.73 11.15 7.28
C GLU A 31 -34.33 11.18 7.91
N PRO A 32 -33.87 10.10 8.56
CA PRO A 32 -32.51 10.07 9.07
C PRO A 32 -31.60 10.31 7.88
N GLY A 33 -31.08 11.53 7.79
CA GLY A 33 -30.12 11.91 6.77
C GLY A 33 -28.99 10.91 6.88
N THR A 34 -28.74 10.17 5.80
CA THR A 34 -27.41 9.67 5.50
C THR A 34 -26.50 10.89 5.37
N GLU A 35 -26.13 11.51 6.48
CA GLU A 35 -25.00 12.42 6.54
C GLU A 35 -23.76 11.56 6.41
N GLU A 36 -23.48 11.15 5.18
CA GLU A 36 -22.14 10.77 4.77
C GLU A 36 -21.29 12.04 4.97
N GLY A 37 -20.74 12.19 6.18
CA GLY A 37 -19.94 13.35 6.55
C GLY A 37 -18.72 13.52 5.65
N ASP A 38 -18.05 14.66 5.73
CA ASP A 38 -16.92 14.97 4.85
C ASP A 38 -15.84 13.86 4.86
N PRO A 39 -15.27 13.53 3.68
CA PRO A 39 -14.25 12.51 3.60
C PRO A 39 -12.98 12.94 4.33
N VAL A 40 -12.31 11.98 4.94
CA VAL A 40 -11.13 12.16 5.77
C VAL A 40 -9.88 11.88 4.94
N SER A 41 -8.94 12.82 4.91
CA SER A 41 -7.61 12.65 4.34
C SER A 41 -6.68 11.88 5.28
N LEU A 42 -5.94 10.91 4.77
CA LEU A 42 -5.00 10.11 5.57
C LEU A 42 -3.55 10.55 5.34
N ARG A 43 -2.79 10.74 6.43
CA ARG A 43 -1.34 10.93 6.43
C ARG A 43 -0.68 9.81 7.24
N PHE A 44 0.45 9.30 6.79
CA PHE A 44 1.09 8.14 7.42
C PHE A 44 2.44 8.50 8.02
N SER A 45 2.60 8.30 9.33
CA SER A 45 3.90 8.31 9.99
C SER A 45 4.55 6.94 9.84
N LEU A 46 5.71 6.87 9.21
CA LEU A 46 6.43 5.62 9.04
C LEU A 46 6.91 5.08 10.38
N TYR A 47 7.04 3.75 10.45
CA TYR A 47 7.65 3.10 11.60
C TYR A 47 9.09 3.59 11.77
N ARG A 48 9.49 3.82 13.03
CA ARG A 48 10.85 4.14 13.43
C ARG A 48 11.23 3.24 14.59
N ALA A 49 12.32 2.48 14.46
CA ALA A 49 12.85 1.74 15.60
C ALA A 49 13.46 2.72 16.61
N GLU A 50 13.12 2.58 17.89
CA GLU A 50 13.80 3.25 19.00
C GLU A 50 15.28 2.79 19.03
N ALA A 51 16.22 3.73 19.23
CA ALA A 51 17.65 3.49 19.07
C ALA A 51 18.29 2.53 20.11
N ASP A 52 17.57 2.17 21.17
CA ASP A 52 18.07 1.33 22.26
C ASP A 52 17.80 -0.17 22.11
N GLU A 53 17.01 -0.58 21.11
CA GLU A 53 16.88 -1.99 20.79
C GLU A 53 18.05 -2.39 19.88
N ALA A 54 19.10 -2.95 20.49
CA ALA A 54 20.15 -3.69 19.78
C ALA A 54 19.52 -4.88 19.04
N SER A 55 18.91 -4.59 17.90
CA SER A 55 18.15 -5.52 17.09
C SER A 55 19.12 -6.50 16.43
N THR A 56 19.21 -7.69 17.02
CA THR A 56 19.79 -8.89 16.40
C THR A 56 18.87 -9.50 15.34
N ARG A 57 17.83 -8.78 14.90
CA ARG A 57 16.88 -9.27 13.90
C ARG A 57 17.54 -9.33 12.53
N ALA A 58 17.54 -10.53 11.95
CA ALA A 58 17.93 -10.82 10.58
C ALA A 58 17.01 -10.15 9.52
N ASP A 59 15.88 -9.58 9.94
CA ASP A 59 15.06 -8.69 9.12
C ASP A 59 15.53 -7.26 9.34
N ALA A 60 16.37 -6.76 8.42
CA ALA A 60 16.76 -5.37 8.37
C ALA A 60 15.52 -4.50 8.15
N ALA A 61 14.87 -4.09 9.23
CA ALA A 61 13.90 -3.02 9.28
C ALA A 61 14.56 -1.77 8.68
N THR A 62 14.37 -1.57 7.38
CA THR A 62 14.92 -0.43 6.68
C THR A 62 13.79 0.58 6.58
N ASP A 63 13.93 1.67 7.32
CA ASP A 63 13.07 2.84 7.18
C ASP A 63 13.04 3.25 5.70
N MET A 64 11.84 3.51 5.18
CA MET A 64 11.71 3.91 3.79
C MET A 64 12.31 5.32 3.64
N ALA A 65 13.29 5.46 2.75
CA ALA A 65 14.00 6.73 2.57
C ALA A 65 13.11 7.82 1.95
N ASP A 66 13.50 9.07 2.14
CA ASP A 66 12.85 10.21 1.49
C ASP A 66 12.82 10.08 -0.03
N GLY A 67 11.72 10.55 -0.63
CA GLY A 67 11.45 10.48 -2.06
C GLY A 67 10.98 9.12 -2.57
N LYS A 68 10.97 8.08 -1.74
CA LYS A 68 10.39 6.77 -2.09
C LYS A 68 8.86 6.84 -2.07
N THR A 69 8.25 6.00 -2.90
CA THR A 69 6.81 5.92 -3.06
C THR A 69 6.26 4.54 -2.72
N PHE A 70 5.01 4.52 -2.28
CA PHE A 70 4.22 3.31 -2.11
C PHE A 70 2.78 3.57 -2.51
N CYS A 71 2.06 2.53 -2.95
CA CYS A 71 0.64 2.62 -3.22
C CYS A 71 -0.14 2.03 -2.03
N ILE A 72 -1.19 2.72 -1.62
CA ILE A 72 -2.15 2.24 -0.62
C ILE A 72 -3.37 1.74 -1.36
N TYR A 73 -3.83 0.55 -1.03
CA TYR A 73 -5.11 -0.01 -1.45
C TYR A 73 -6.03 -0.10 -0.24
N ALA A 74 -7.16 0.60 -0.27
CA ALA A 74 -8.14 0.64 0.82
C ALA A 74 -9.31 -0.33 0.54
N PHE A 75 -9.62 -1.19 1.50
CA PHE A 75 -10.73 -2.13 1.42
C PHE A 75 -11.68 -1.94 2.59
N PRO A 76 -12.97 -2.31 2.46
CA PRO A 76 -13.82 -2.50 3.63
C PRO A 76 -13.15 -3.48 4.60
N ALA A 77 -13.27 -3.25 5.90
CA ALA A 77 -12.67 -4.14 6.89
C ALA A 77 -13.15 -5.59 6.71
N GLY A 78 -12.21 -6.54 6.67
CA GLY A 78 -12.52 -7.97 6.49
C GLY A 78 -12.88 -8.38 5.06
N ALA A 79 -12.88 -7.48 4.09
CA ALA A 79 -13.12 -7.84 2.69
C ALA A 79 -11.98 -8.69 2.11
N SER A 80 -12.33 -9.62 1.21
CA SER A 80 -11.36 -10.47 0.52
C SER A 80 -10.70 -9.71 -0.64
N THR A 81 -9.37 -9.66 -0.66
CA THR A 81 -8.61 -8.94 -1.70
C THR A 81 -8.65 -9.63 -3.07
N THR A 82 -9.17 -10.85 -3.16
CA THR A 82 -9.25 -11.61 -4.42
C THR A 82 -10.63 -11.56 -5.06
N THR A 83 -11.63 -11.03 -4.35
CA THR A 83 -13.03 -11.00 -4.81
C THR A 83 -13.70 -9.64 -4.63
N THR A 84 -13.02 -8.69 -4.00
CA THR A 84 -13.49 -7.33 -3.78
C THR A 84 -12.46 -6.40 -4.39
N GLU A 85 -12.89 -5.37 -5.13
CA GLU A 85 -12.02 -4.31 -5.59
C GLU A 85 -11.72 -3.33 -4.44
N PRO A 86 -10.53 -2.70 -4.40
CA PRO A 86 -10.27 -1.64 -3.45
C PRO A 86 -11.24 -0.49 -3.68
N LEU A 87 -11.73 0.12 -2.60
CA LEU A 87 -12.59 1.30 -2.65
C LEU A 87 -11.87 2.49 -3.28
N ASP A 88 -10.59 2.64 -2.95
CA ASP A 88 -9.69 3.59 -3.60
C ASP A 88 -8.24 3.10 -3.48
N HIS A 89 -7.38 3.65 -4.33
CA HIS A 89 -5.94 3.49 -4.22
C HIS A 89 -5.20 4.77 -4.60
N LYS A 90 -4.13 5.08 -3.86
CA LYS A 90 -3.35 6.30 -4.05
C LYS A 90 -1.87 6.07 -3.78
N VAL A 91 -1.05 6.79 -4.53
CA VAL A 91 0.40 6.80 -4.37
C VAL A 91 0.77 7.83 -3.31
N TYR A 92 1.61 7.42 -2.37
CA TYR A 92 2.15 8.23 -1.29
C TYR A 92 3.65 8.40 -1.48
N THR A 93 4.16 9.59 -1.14
CA THR A 93 5.59 9.91 -1.18
C THR A 93 6.11 10.18 0.22
N VAL A 94 7.25 9.58 0.55
CA VAL A 94 7.91 9.74 1.86
C VAL A 94 8.75 11.02 1.89
N LYS A 95 8.62 11.78 2.97
CA LYS A 95 9.47 12.93 3.30
C LYS A 95 9.57 13.11 4.81
N GLY A 96 10.78 13.09 5.37
CA GLY A 96 11.01 13.28 6.80
C GLY A 96 10.34 12.22 7.68
N GLY A 97 10.25 10.97 7.21
CA GLY A 97 9.58 9.88 7.92
C GLY A 97 8.04 9.95 7.91
N VAL A 98 7.45 10.91 7.19
CA VAL A 98 6.01 11.03 6.98
C VAL A 98 5.71 10.84 5.51
N ALA A 99 4.63 10.12 5.20
CA ALA A 99 4.17 9.90 3.85
C ALA A 99 2.85 10.63 3.61
N THR A 100 2.80 11.38 2.52
CA THR A 100 1.63 12.17 2.10
C THR A 100 1.15 11.73 0.71
N GLY A 101 -0.16 11.79 0.52
CA GLY A 101 -0.87 11.45 -0.70
C GLY A 101 -2.33 11.88 -0.58
N GLU A 102 -3.13 11.53 -1.58
CA GLU A 102 -4.50 12.04 -1.74
C GLU A 102 -5.56 10.95 -1.53
N LEU A 103 -5.36 10.09 -0.51
CA LEU A 103 -6.39 9.12 -0.12
C LEU A 103 -7.41 9.79 0.78
N TYR A 104 -8.66 9.81 0.32
CA TYR A 104 -9.80 10.35 1.03
C TYR A 104 -10.80 9.22 1.26
N LEU A 105 -11.11 8.94 2.53
CA LEU A 105 -12.05 7.89 2.91
C LEU A 105 -13.14 8.48 3.80
N TYR A 106 -14.38 8.06 3.58
CA TYR A 106 -15.46 8.37 4.51
C TYR A 106 -15.22 7.74 5.88
N ARG A 107 -15.94 8.22 6.89
CA ARG A 107 -15.87 7.64 8.23
C ARG A 107 -16.29 6.18 8.18
N GLY A 108 -15.48 5.30 8.74
CA GLY A 108 -15.71 3.86 8.64
C GLY A 108 -14.53 3.04 9.11
N THR A 109 -14.63 1.72 9.02
CA THR A 109 -13.53 0.80 9.37
C THR A 109 -12.99 0.13 8.11
N TYR A 110 -11.67 0.19 7.93
CA TYR A 110 -11.00 -0.22 6.70
C TYR A 110 -9.78 -1.11 6.96
N ASP A 111 -9.49 -1.95 5.98
CA ASP A 111 -8.21 -2.64 5.87
C ASP A 111 -7.38 -1.93 4.79
N LEU A 112 -6.17 -1.50 5.15
CA LEU A 112 -5.25 -0.80 4.25
C LEU A 112 -4.05 -1.70 3.93
N TYR A 113 -3.77 -1.88 2.65
CA TYR A 113 -2.58 -2.61 2.18
C TYR A 113 -1.64 -1.66 1.47
N LEU A 114 -0.41 -1.55 1.97
CA LEU A 114 0.59 -0.63 1.47
C LEU A 114 1.67 -1.45 0.76
N VAL A 115 1.94 -1.15 -0.50
CA VAL A 115 2.90 -1.89 -1.33
C VAL A 115 3.87 -0.94 -2.04
N SER A 116 5.13 -1.34 -2.16
CA SER A 116 6.18 -0.52 -2.73
C SER A 116 7.21 -1.35 -3.48
N TYR A 117 7.86 -0.75 -4.47
CA TYR A 117 9.09 -1.27 -5.08
C TYR A 117 10.36 -0.60 -4.55
N ASN A 118 10.26 0.13 -3.44
CA ASN A 118 11.34 0.98 -2.90
C ASN A 118 11.91 1.92 -3.98
N SER A 119 11.03 2.41 -4.84
CA SER A 119 11.33 3.26 -5.98
C SER A 119 10.73 4.64 -5.73
N SER A 120 11.23 5.65 -6.44
CA SER A 120 10.64 6.99 -6.47
C SER A 120 9.74 7.21 -7.69
N THR A 121 9.74 6.28 -8.65
CA THR A 121 9.09 6.45 -9.95
C THR A 121 8.09 5.36 -10.30
N GLU A 122 8.00 4.30 -9.49
CA GLU A 122 7.20 3.13 -9.81
C GLU A 122 6.65 2.49 -8.53
N VAL A 123 5.38 2.10 -8.57
CA VAL A 123 4.71 1.37 -7.51
C VAL A 123 4.17 0.05 -8.05
N PRO A 124 4.02 -0.98 -7.20
CA PRO A 124 3.37 -2.22 -7.60
C PRO A 124 1.88 -1.97 -7.90
N GLU A 125 1.37 -2.64 -8.94
CA GLU A 125 -0.04 -2.58 -9.31
C GLU A 125 -0.78 -3.85 -8.89
N LEU A 126 -1.88 -3.67 -8.14
CA LEU A 126 -2.86 -4.71 -7.87
C LEU A 126 -3.68 -5.02 -9.13
N LYS A 127 -3.78 -6.29 -9.50
CA LYS A 127 -4.65 -6.79 -10.56
C LYS A 127 -6.03 -7.16 -10.00
N THR A 128 -7.01 -7.30 -10.89
CA THR A 128 -8.40 -7.62 -10.53
C THR A 128 -8.58 -8.97 -9.84
N ASP A 129 -7.62 -9.88 -9.98
CA ASP A 129 -7.59 -11.18 -9.30
C ASP A 129 -6.97 -11.12 -7.88
N GLY A 130 -6.65 -9.91 -7.40
CA GLY A 130 -6.02 -9.69 -6.10
C GLY A 130 -4.52 -9.96 -6.07
N THR A 131 -3.89 -10.20 -7.23
CA THR A 131 -2.45 -10.46 -7.31
C THR A 131 -1.65 -9.22 -7.69
N ILE A 132 -0.37 -9.21 -7.31
CA ILE A 132 0.62 -8.23 -7.77
C ILE A 132 1.70 -9.00 -8.52
N GLN A 133 1.94 -8.64 -9.78
CA GLN A 133 3.02 -9.22 -10.55
C GLN A 133 4.34 -8.52 -10.25
N VAL A 134 5.29 -9.26 -9.69
CA VAL A 134 6.63 -8.78 -9.36
C VAL A 134 7.66 -9.45 -10.27
N SER A 135 8.47 -8.64 -10.95
CA SER A 135 9.55 -9.09 -11.83
C SER A 135 10.92 -8.95 -11.19
N ASN A 136 11.94 -9.61 -11.75
CA ASN A 136 13.32 -9.48 -11.29
C ASN A 136 13.80 -8.02 -11.38
N GLY A 137 14.62 -7.62 -10.40
CA GLY A 137 15.15 -6.25 -10.30
C GLY A 137 14.23 -5.29 -9.55
N LYS A 138 13.05 -5.75 -9.11
CA LYS A 138 12.15 -4.99 -8.22
C LYS A 138 12.40 -5.33 -6.75
N ASP A 139 12.41 -4.30 -5.91
CA ASP A 139 12.52 -4.43 -4.46
C ASP A 139 11.12 -4.38 -3.83
N PHE A 140 10.34 -5.46 -4.06
CA PHE A 140 8.96 -5.51 -3.58
C PHE A 140 8.91 -5.63 -2.06
N MET A 141 8.18 -4.70 -1.45
CA MET A 141 7.93 -4.68 -0.02
C MET A 141 6.49 -4.27 0.28
N TYR A 142 5.98 -4.71 1.41
CA TYR A 142 4.60 -4.46 1.81
C TYR A 142 4.44 -4.28 3.32
N THR A 143 3.37 -3.61 3.72
CA THR A 143 2.84 -3.64 5.08
C THR A 143 1.32 -3.56 5.02
N SER A 144 0.65 -3.83 6.13
CA SER A 144 -0.81 -3.81 6.19
C SER A 144 -1.31 -3.30 7.52
N LEU A 145 -2.39 -2.54 7.48
CA LEU A 145 -3.14 -2.08 8.64
C LEU A 145 -4.53 -2.69 8.57
N LYS A 146 -4.98 -3.28 9.67
CA LYS A 146 -6.25 -4.01 9.73
C LYS A 146 -7.19 -3.33 10.70
N GLY A 147 -8.46 -3.19 10.32
CA GLY A 147 -9.48 -2.61 11.16
C GLY A 147 -9.22 -1.15 11.56
N ILE A 148 -8.61 -0.35 10.68
CA ILE A 148 -8.39 1.07 10.95
C ILE A 148 -9.73 1.80 10.92
N VAL A 149 -10.07 2.45 12.04
CA VAL A 149 -11.24 3.33 12.14
C VAL A 149 -10.86 4.70 11.62
N VAL A 150 -11.33 5.04 10.43
CA VAL A 150 -11.11 6.33 9.78
C VAL A 150 -12.04 7.37 10.39
N GLN A 151 -11.43 8.40 10.99
CA GLN A 151 -12.10 9.57 11.55
C GLN A 151 -11.09 10.72 11.65
N PRO A 152 -11.53 11.99 11.63
CA PRO A 152 -10.63 13.12 11.84
C PRO A 152 -9.94 13.06 13.22
N ASN A 153 -8.71 13.57 13.30
CA ASN A 153 -7.96 13.70 14.55
C ASN A 153 -8.67 14.64 15.54
N GLN A 154 -9.32 15.70 15.03
CA GLN A 154 -9.99 16.72 15.83
C GLN A 154 -11.32 17.13 15.21
N THR A 155 -12.26 17.57 16.05
CA THR A 155 -13.54 18.13 15.60
C THR A 155 -13.31 19.39 14.77
N GLY A 156 -13.92 19.45 13.58
CA GLY A 156 -13.74 20.58 12.64
C GLY A 156 -12.57 20.40 11.68
N GLU A 157 -11.78 19.33 11.81
CA GLU A 157 -10.77 18.94 10.84
C GLU A 157 -11.26 17.75 9.98
N ASN A 158 -10.54 17.48 8.89
CA ASN A 158 -10.80 16.37 7.98
C ASN A 158 -9.54 15.53 7.72
N MET A 159 -8.55 15.55 8.62
CA MET A 159 -7.31 14.77 8.49
C MET A 159 -7.19 13.74 9.61
N MET A 160 -6.68 12.56 9.27
CA MET A 160 -6.27 11.52 10.21
C MET A 160 -4.79 11.21 10.05
N ASP A 161 -4.07 11.17 11.16
CA ASP A 161 -2.69 10.67 11.22
C ASP A 161 -2.68 9.18 11.58
N VAL A 162 -1.99 8.38 10.77
CA VAL A 162 -1.89 6.93 10.94
C VAL A 162 -0.44 6.54 11.15
N VAL A 163 -0.12 5.95 12.30
CA VAL A 163 1.23 5.47 12.59
C VAL A 163 1.37 4.02 12.13
N LEU A 164 2.39 3.71 11.34
CA LEU A 164 2.68 2.32 10.97
C LEU A 164 3.25 1.57 12.19
N PRO A 165 2.61 0.48 12.64
CA PRO A 165 3.05 -0.25 13.84
C PRO A 165 4.30 -1.12 13.58
N ALA A 166 4.64 -1.34 12.31
CA ALA A 166 5.76 -2.15 11.88
C ALA A 166 6.32 -1.62 10.54
N PRO A 167 7.61 -1.85 10.26
CA PRO A 167 8.21 -1.47 8.99
C PRO A 167 7.67 -2.31 7.83
N PHE A 168 7.95 -1.88 6.60
CA PHE A 168 7.68 -2.68 5.41
C PHE A 168 8.50 -3.96 5.41
N LYS A 169 7.85 -5.09 5.10
CA LYS A 169 8.49 -6.39 4.91
C LYS A 169 8.89 -6.55 3.46
N ARG A 170 10.16 -6.90 3.20
CA ARG A 170 10.66 -7.21 1.84
C ARG A 170 10.38 -8.68 1.52
N LEU A 171 9.86 -8.95 0.32
CA LEU A 171 9.62 -10.33 -0.15
C LEU A 171 10.59 -10.79 -1.25
N GLY A 172 11.49 -9.91 -1.68
CA GLY A 172 12.55 -10.24 -2.64
C GLY A 172 13.82 -10.77 -1.97
N ALA A 173 14.65 -11.46 -2.75
CA ALA A 173 16.02 -11.78 -2.37
C ALA A 173 16.99 -10.83 -3.07
N GLN A 174 17.99 -10.32 -2.34
CA GLN A 174 19.06 -9.51 -2.90
C GLN A 174 20.30 -10.36 -3.16
N ILE A 175 20.91 -10.20 -4.34
CA ILE A 175 22.19 -10.83 -4.67
C ILE A 175 23.23 -9.73 -4.86
N LYS A 176 24.24 -9.73 -3.99
CA LYS A 176 25.38 -8.82 -4.07
C LYS A 176 26.59 -9.57 -4.61
N VAL A 177 27.14 -9.10 -5.72
CA VAL A 177 28.32 -9.68 -6.35
C VAL A 177 29.49 -8.71 -6.21
N SER A 178 30.61 -9.23 -5.73
CA SER A 178 31.86 -8.49 -5.62
C SER A 178 32.94 -9.22 -6.40
N VAL A 179 33.76 -8.47 -7.13
CA VAL A 179 34.84 -9.02 -7.97
C VAL A 179 36.14 -8.36 -7.54
N ALA A 180 37.15 -9.18 -7.25
CA ALA A 180 38.46 -8.73 -6.84
C ALA A 180 39.55 -9.51 -7.59
N ALA A 181 40.68 -8.86 -7.85
CA ALA A 181 41.88 -9.52 -8.36
C ALA A 181 42.52 -10.26 -7.19
N LYS A 182 42.94 -11.51 -7.43
CA LYS A 182 43.62 -12.27 -6.38
C LYS A 182 45.02 -11.70 -6.19
N SER A 183 45.36 -11.37 -4.95
CA SER A 183 46.69 -10.85 -4.61
C SER A 183 47.76 -11.91 -4.87
N GLY A 184 48.93 -11.47 -5.36
CA GLY A 184 50.11 -12.32 -5.57
C GLY A 184 50.03 -13.30 -6.75
N THR A 185 48.93 -13.34 -7.51
CA THR A 185 48.81 -14.23 -8.69
C THR A 185 49.07 -13.53 -10.02
N HIS A 186 49.33 -12.22 -9.99
CA HIS A 186 49.58 -11.42 -11.18
C HIS A 186 51.03 -10.91 -11.14
N PRO A 187 51.84 -11.16 -12.19
CA PRO A 187 53.22 -10.67 -12.28
C PRO A 187 53.33 -9.14 -12.14
N VAL A 188 52.27 -8.42 -12.51
CA VAL A 188 52.09 -6.99 -12.24
C VAL A 188 50.70 -6.79 -11.64
N THR A 189 50.63 -6.06 -10.53
CA THR A 189 49.38 -5.78 -9.83
C THR A 189 48.43 -4.98 -10.72
N PRO A 190 47.20 -5.49 -10.98
CA PRO A 190 46.18 -4.72 -11.70
C PRO A 190 45.82 -3.46 -10.92
N THR A 191 45.80 -2.31 -11.58
CA THR A 191 45.43 -1.02 -10.94
C THR A 191 43.93 -0.76 -10.97
N SER A 192 43.19 -1.46 -11.84
CA SER A 192 41.73 -1.44 -11.87
C SER A 192 41.15 -2.73 -12.47
N LEU A 193 39.95 -3.08 -12.01
CA LEU A 193 39.11 -4.12 -12.59
C LEU A 193 37.80 -3.50 -13.04
N VAL A 194 37.41 -3.79 -14.29
CA VAL A 194 36.13 -3.34 -14.85
C VAL A 194 35.28 -4.57 -15.16
N VAL A 195 34.15 -4.68 -14.46
CA VAL A 195 33.11 -5.68 -14.76
C VAL A 195 32.18 -5.08 -15.82
N ASN A 196 32.23 -5.61 -17.05
CA ASN A 196 31.42 -5.05 -18.15
C ASN A 196 29.99 -5.56 -18.14
N SER A 197 29.77 -6.82 -17.77
CA SER A 197 28.43 -7.34 -17.59
C SER A 197 28.42 -8.48 -16.58
N PHE A 198 27.31 -8.55 -15.86
CA PHE A 198 26.95 -9.65 -15.00
C PHE A 198 25.63 -10.21 -15.51
N LYS A 199 25.59 -11.50 -15.85
CA LYS A 199 24.37 -12.17 -16.30
C LYS A 199 24.08 -13.34 -15.38
N MET A 200 22.87 -13.33 -14.82
CA MET A 200 22.35 -14.43 -14.03
C MET A 200 21.26 -15.14 -14.82
N GLY A 201 21.44 -16.45 -15.02
CA GLY A 201 20.47 -17.32 -15.66
C GLY A 201 19.84 -18.28 -14.66
N GLY A 202 18.68 -18.83 -15.00
CA GLY A 202 17.94 -19.74 -14.13
C GLY A 202 17.17 -19.03 -13.01
N LEU A 203 17.06 -17.70 -13.08
CA LEU A 203 16.10 -16.95 -12.28
C LEU A 203 14.70 -17.14 -12.85
N ARG A 204 13.71 -17.30 -11.98
CA ARG A 204 12.32 -17.28 -12.37
C ARG A 204 11.93 -15.93 -12.92
N ALA A 205 11.13 -15.92 -13.97
CA ALA A 205 10.40 -14.72 -14.37
C ALA A 205 9.33 -14.36 -13.32
N SER A 206 8.75 -15.37 -12.65
CA SER A 206 7.78 -15.26 -11.53
C SER A 206 7.73 -16.55 -10.66
N LEU A 207 7.30 -16.43 -9.39
CA LEU A 207 7.32 -17.45 -8.31
C LEU A 207 6.62 -18.78 -8.67
N LEU A 208 7.34 -19.94 -8.70
CA LEU A 208 6.72 -21.29 -8.76
C LEU A 208 7.68 -22.55 -8.65
N SER A 209 8.61 -22.69 -7.69
CA SER A 209 9.47 -23.90 -7.38
C SER A 209 10.94 -24.04 -7.93
N LEU A 210 11.69 -25.01 -7.39
CA LEU A 210 13.16 -25.22 -7.41
C LEU A 210 13.91 -25.01 -8.74
N TYR A 211 15.08 -24.33 -8.70
CA TYR A 211 16.03 -24.27 -9.82
C TYR A 211 17.51 -24.23 -9.42
N LYS A 212 18.34 -24.66 -10.39
CA LYS A 212 19.80 -24.53 -10.40
C LYS A 212 20.18 -23.17 -11.02
N VAL A 213 20.67 -22.24 -10.20
CA VAL A 213 21.15 -20.91 -10.64
C VAL A 213 22.45 -21.06 -11.44
N ARG A 214 22.56 -20.35 -12.58
CA ARG A 214 23.82 -20.24 -13.34
C ARG A 214 24.29 -18.79 -13.34
N ILE A 215 25.52 -18.57 -12.88
CA ILE A 215 26.18 -17.27 -12.87
C ILE A 215 27.26 -17.28 -13.95
N ARG A 216 27.27 -16.29 -14.84
CA ARG A 216 28.39 -16.02 -15.76
C ARG A 216 28.91 -14.61 -15.53
N LEU A 217 30.19 -14.51 -15.24
CA LEU A 217 30.92 -13.25 -15.11
C LEU A 217 31.80 -13.06 -16.36
N TYR A 218 31.72 -11.90 -16.99
CA TYR A 218 32.56 -11.54 -18.14
C TYR A 218 33.48 -10.38 -17.74
N VAL A 219 34.76 -10.69 -17.48
CA VAL A 219 35.82 -9.69 -17.23
C VAL A 219 36.60 -9.50 -18.53
N VAL A 220 36.60 -8.28 -19.08
CA VAL A 220 37.15 -8.04 -20.44
C VAL A 220 38.52 -7.36 -20.39
N ARG A 221 38.88 -6.64 -19.32
CA ARG A 221 40.22 -6.05 -19.16
C ARG A 221 40.62 -5.94 -17.69
N ALA A 222 41.81 -6.45 -17.37
CA ALA A 222 42.61 -5.96 -16.26
C ALA A 222 43.59 -4.95 -16.84
N ASN A 223 43.49 -3.68 -16.44
CA ASN A 223 44.47 -2.68 -16.86
C ASN A 223 45.72 -2.87 -16.00
N VAL A 224 46.82 -3.17 -16.68
CA VAL A 224 48.15 -3.30 -16.09
C VAL A 224 48.97 -2.14 -16.68
N ARG A 225 49.17 -1.08 -15.90
CA ARG A 225 50.19 -0.08 -16.24
C ARG A 225 51.48 -0.52 -15.53
N SER A 226 52.51 -0.87 -16.30
CA SER A 226 53.88 -0.92 -15.80
C SER A 226 54.33 0.53 -15.53
N LEU A 227 54.77 0.81 -14.31
CA LEU A 227 55.67 1.94 -14.05
C LEU A 227 57.08 1.59 -14.54
#